data_AF-W9AW32-F1
#
_entry.id   AF-W9AW32-F1
#
_cell.length_a   1.000
_cell.length_b   1.000
_cell.length_c   1.000
_cell.angle_alpha   90.00
_cell.angle_beta   90.00
_cell.angle_gamma   90.00
#
_symmetry.space_group_name_H-M   'P 1'
#
loop_
_entity.id
_entity.type
_entity.pdbx_description
1 polymer ?
#
loop_
_entity_poly.entity_id
_entity_poly.type
_entity_poly.pdbx_seq_one_letter_code
_entity_poly.pdbx_strand_id
1 'polypeptide(L)'
;MTASLRTQTTRAEFAERLLKGSVRKSYAPIVDIDWDAPLDPDKFFLPPKVVSLYGTPLWEAMSRAEQIELSRQELVNTLSAGIWFENILNQALLRKMMHQDPTASTTHYELTELGDETRHMVMFGKAIAKVGAEPVRPRLYQRIIINGLPFIFRGSVLWVAALIGEEIFDSLQRQMMDDPELQPMVQRLMRIHVTEEARHIQFARDGLRKRTQSMSRWKRFWIGNLNGAGGLFFRFLFTNKVQYARVGLDARAARRMARNSAHRKQTQISGFAPLAAFLQEVGLLGPIARRVWRRSGFLPATVPAAQRLDEGDGEFGTFIEDVYDGPATVNGRAVRVRLTGHLDPIDGKYHWQGTVFDELTETPRGAVTVTIDGNSVQGKYAERSQQGGYQIAGAGSPPFRFA
;
A
#
# COMPACT_ATOMS: atom_id res chain seq x y z
N MET A 1 30.09 -1.67 -30.48
CA MET A 1 29.24 -2.21 -29.40
C MET A 1 28.47 -1.06 -28.77
N THR A 2 27.26 -0.80 -29.24
CA THR A 2 26.35 0.22 -28.71
C THR A 2 25.46 -0.43 -27.67
N ALA A 3 25.79 -0.24 -26.39
CA ALA A 3 24.92 -0.66 -25.30
C ALA A 3 23.57 0.08 -25.42
N SER A 4 22.48 -0.69 -25.51
CA SER A 4 21.11 -0.18 -25.47
C SER A 4 20.89 0.51 -24.12
N LEU A 5 20.86 1.84 -24.13
CA LEU A 5 20.40 2.64 -23.01
C LEU A 5 18.91 2.31 -22.83
N ARG A 6 18.58 1.44 -21.84
CA ARG A 6 17.20 1.32 -21.35
C ARG A 6 16.72 2.72 -21.01
N THR A 7 15.84 3.27 -21.83
CA THR A 7 15.27 4.60 -21.68
C THR A 7 14.54 4.61 -20.33
N GLN A 8 15.04 5.40 -19.37
CA GLN A 8 14.34 5.57 -18.10
C GLN A 8 12.97 6.18 -18.39
N THR A 9 11.91 5.54 -17.90
CA THR A 9 10.54 6.00 -18.09
C THR A 9 10.37 7.42 -17.53
N THR A 10 9.86 8.32 -18.36
CA THR A 10 9.62 9.71 -17.98
C THR A 10 8.52 9.80 -16.90
N ARG A 11 8.46 10.91 -16.17
CA ARG A 11 7.41 11.12 -15.17
C ARG A 11 6.01 11.14 -15.80
N ALA A 12 5.90 11.65 -17.04
CA ALA A 12 4.64 11.71 -17.77
C ALA A 12 4.14 10.32 -18.16
N GLU A 13 5.00 9.48 -18.75
CA GLU A 13 4.66 8.09 -19.10
C GLU A 13 4.29 7.26 -17.86
N PHE A 14 5.01 7.48 -16.75
CA PHE A 14 4.69 6.82 -15.48
C PHE A 14 3.32 7.23 -14.94
N ALA A 15 2.99 8.53 -14.98
CA ALA A 15 1.69 9.04 -14.57
C ALA A 15 0.55 8.51 -15.47
N GLU A 16 0.76 8.45 -16.79
CA GLU A 16 -0.21 7.85 -17.72
C GLU A 16 -0.49 6.38 -17.43
N ARG A 17 0.55 5.61 -17.10
CA ARG A 17 0.37 4.20 -16.70
C ARG A 17 -0.46 4.09 -15.43
N LEU A 18 -0.21 4.94 -14.44
CA LEU A 18 -0.99 4.93 -13.21
C LEU A 18 -2.44 5.40 -13.44
N LEU A 19 -2.67 6.42 -14.28
CA LEU A 19 -4.00 6.86 -14.70
C LEU A 19 -4.81 5.71 -15.33
N LYS A 20 -4.20 4.98 -16.27
CA LYS A 20 -4.83 3.79 -16.86
C LYS A 20 -5.14 2.72 -15.81
N GLY A 21 -4.29 2.59 -14.79
CA GLY A 21 -4.51 1.71 -13.64
C GLY A 21 -5.67 2.15 -12.75
N SER A 22 -5.78 3.46 -12.46
CA SER A 22 -6.84 4.02 -11.62
C SER A 22 -8.22 3.80 -12.22
N VAL A 23 -8.40 3.97 -13.54
CA VAL A 23 -9.69 3.68 -14.20
C VAL A 23 -10.13 2.21 -14.02
N ARG A 24 -9.17 1.28 -13.95
CA ARG A 24 -9.45 -0.17 -13.83
C ARG A 24 -9.64 -0.65 -12.39
N LYS A 25 -9.12 0.08 -11.40
CA LYS A 25 -9.09 -0.29 -9.98
C LYS A 25 -9.46 0.89 -9.07
N SER A 26 -10.43 1.69 -9.48
CA SER A 26 -11.08 2.69 -8.63
C SER A 26 -12.35 2.07 -8.06
N TYR A 27 -12.44 2.05 -6.73
CA TYR A 27 -13.59 1.50 -6.04
C TYR A 27 -14.56 2.63 -5.69
N ALA A 28 -15.85 2.33 -5.66
CA ALA A 28 -16.89 3.17 -5.09
C ALA A 28 -17.23 2.62 -3.70
N PRO A 29 -16.69 3.20 -2.60
CA PRO A 29 -16.83 2.61 -1.27
C PRO A 29 -18.27 2.42 -0.78
N ILE A 30 -19.22 3.14 -1.36
CA ILE A 30 -20.65 3.01 -1.08
C ILE A 30 -21.19 1.66 -1.58
N VAL A 31 -20.67 1.16 -2.70
CA VAL A 31 -21.13 -0.07 -3.38
C VAL A 31 -20.22 -1.25 -3.05
N ASP A 32 -18.93 -1.02 -2.91
CA ASP A 32 -17.92 -2.09 -2.76
C ASP A 32 -17.84 -2.73 -1.38
N ILE A 33 -18.58 -2.19 -0.40
CA ILE A 33 -18.69 -2.72 0.96
C ILE A 33 -20.17 -2.90 1.26
N ASP A 34 -20.54 -4.10 1.70
CA ASP A 34 -21.86 -4.36 2.25
C ASP A 34 -21.95 -3.70 3.64
N TRP A 35 -22.47 -2.47 3.66
CA TRP A 35 -22.66 -1.70 4.89
C TRP A 35 -23.84 -2.19 5.73
N ASP A 36 -24.72 -3.02 5.16
CA ASP A 36 -25.93 -3.51 5.83
C ASP A 36 -25.67 -4.85 6.54
N ALA A 37 -24.67 -5.62 6.09
CA ALA A 37 -24.21 -6.83 6.77
C ALA A 37 -24.01 -6.64 8.28
N PRO A 38 -24.47 -7.59 9.12
CA PRO A 38 -24.29 -7.50 10.57
C PRO A 38 -22.81 -7.61 10.95
N LEU A 39 -22.43 -6.91 12.03
CA LEU A 39 -21.12 -7.11 12.65
C LEU A 39 -21.15 -8.40 13.47
N ASP A 40 -20.07 -9.16 13.39
CA ASP A 40 -19.91 -10.39 14.18
C ASP A 40 -19.43 -10.03 15.60
N PRO A 41 -20.19 -10.30 16.67
CA PRO A 41 -19.83 -9.88 18.03
C PRO A 41 -18.54 -10.52 18.55
N ASP A 42 -18.10 -11.65 18.00
CA ASP A 42 -16.95 -12.41 18.47
C ASP A 42 -15.65 -12.11 17.68
N LYS A 43 -15.74 -11.25 16.66
CA LYS A 43 -14.62 -10.83 15.82
C LYS A 43 -14.05 -9.49 16.18
N PHE A 44 -12.73 -9.39 16.04
CA PHE A 44 -11.98 -8.16 16.26
C PHE A 44 -12.15 -7.18 15.11
N PHE A 45 -11.85 -5.91 15.41
CA PHE A 45 -11.78 -4.81 14.44
C PHE A 45 -10.35 -4.50 13.99
N LEU A 46 -9.35 -5.04 14.71
CA LEU A 46 -7.96 -5.13 14.30
C LEU A 46 -7.46 -6.54 14.68
N PRO A 47 -6.62 -7.20 13.87
CA PRO A 47 -6.02 -8.48 14.27
C PRO A 47 -5.38 -8.39 15.66
N PRO A 48 -5.54 -9.40 16.52
CA PRO A 48 -4.99 -9.36 17.89
C PRO A 48 -3.52 -8.98 17.92
N LYS A 49 -2.72 -9.59 17.04
CA LYS A 49 -1.28 -9.36 16.92
C LYS A 49 -0.90 -7.90 16.63
N VAL A 50 -1.79 -7.05 16.11
CA VAL A 50 -1.46 -5.64 15.86
C VAL A 50 -1.99 -4.69 16.96
N VAL A 51 -2.86 -5.18 17.85
CA VAL A 51 -3.43 -4.39 18.97
C VAL A 51 -2.32 -4.01 19.95
N SER A 52 -2.35 -2.77 20.45
CA SER A 52 -1.20 -2.18 21.14
C SER A 52 -0.80 -2.87 22.45
N LEU A 53 -1.73 -3.57 23.12
CA LEU A 53 -1.50 -4.31 24.36
C LEU A 53 -1.21 -5.80 24.14
N TYR A 54 -1.28 -6.33 22.92
CA TYR A 54 -1.07 -7.75 22.66
C TYR A 54 0.25 -8.27 23.25
N GLY A 55 0.18 -9.45 23.88
CA GLY A 55 1.31 -10.11 24.55
C GLY A 55 1.82 -9.40 25.81
N THR A 56 1.01 -8.52 26.42
CA THR A 56 1.33 -7.89 27.70
C THR A 56 0.51 -8.50 28.84
N PRO A 57 0.97 -8.43 30.11
CA PRO A 57 0.19 -8.95 31.24
C PRO A 57 -1.22 -8.36 31.35
N LEU A 58 -1.42 -7.10 30.93
CA LEU A 58 -2.75 -6.49 30.91
C LEU A 58 -3.65 -7.12 29.85
N TRP A 59 -3.12 -7.48 28.68
CA TRP A 59 -3.87 -8.17 27.64
C TRP A 59 -4.30 -9.58 28.03
N GLU A 60 -3.39 -10.34 28.65
CA GLU A 60 -3.69 -11.69 29.15
C GLU A 60 -4.75 -11.67 30.27
N ALA A 61 -4.84 -10.57 31.02
CA ALA A 61 -5.85 -10.39 32.06
C ALA A 61 -7.20 -9.85 31.53
N MET A 62 -7.24 -9.35 30.30
CA MET A 62 -8.48 -8.83 29.69
C MET A 62 -9.38 -9.99 29.26
N SER A 63 -10.68 -9.83 29.48
CA SER A 63 -11.69 -10.69 28.86
C SER A 63 -11.66 -10.54 27.34
N ARG A 64 -12.17 -11.55 26.62
CA ARG A 64 -12.30 -11.51 25.16
C ARG A 64 -13.08 -10.29 24.68
N ALA A 65 -14.15 -9.92 25.40
CA ALA A 65 -14.96 -8.73 25.10
C ALA A 65 -14.15 -7.43 25.22
N GLU A 66 -13.32 -7.28 26.25
CA GLU A 66 -12.43 -6.12 26.40
C GLU A 66 -11.35 -6.08 25.32
N GLN A 67 -10.83 -7.24 24.90
CA GLN A 67 -9.86 -7.33 23.81
C GLN A 67 -10.48 -6.89 22.48
N ILE A 68 -11.71 -7.33 22.18
CA ILE A 68 -12.47 -6.90 20.99
C ILE A 68 -12.77 -5.40 21.07
N GLU A 69 -13.24 -4.90 22.21
CA GLU A 69 -13.52 -3.48 22.41
C GLU A 69 -12.27 -2.61 22.26
N LEU A 70 -11.11 -3.05 22.76
CA LEU A 70 -9.85 -2.35 22.54
C LEU A 70 -9.49 -2.30 21.05
N SER A 71 -9.62 -3.40 20.33
CA SER A 71 -9.38 -3.42 18.88
C SER A 71 -10.30 -2.44 18.14
N ARG A 72 -11.56 -2.33 18.59
CA ARG A 72 -12.56 -1.40 18.06
C ARG A 72 -12.13 0.04 18.25
N GLN A 73 -11.71 0.41 19.46
CA GLN A 73 -11.27 1.77 19.77
C GLN A 73 -9.97 2.15 19.05
N GLU A 74 -9.05 1.20 18.89
CA GLU A 74 -7.80 1.41 18.16
C GLU A 74 -8.01 1.56 16.65
N LEU A 75 -8.94 0.79 16.05
CA LEU A 75 -9.36 0.99 14.67
C LEU A 75 -9.92 2.40 14.50
N VAL A 76 -10.86 2.80 15.36
CA VAL A 76 -11.54 4.10 15.26
C VAL A 76 -10.58 5.26 15.42
N ASN A 77 -9.61 5.17 16.33
CA ASN A 77 -8.55 6.16 16.47
C ASN A 77 -7.68 6.26 15.19
N THR A 78 -7.38 5.11 14.58
CA THR A 78 -6.61 5.04 13.33
C THR A 78 -7.38 5.65 12.15
N LEU A 79 -8.62 5.21 11.91
CA LEU A 79 -9.47 5.73 10.84
C LEU A 79 -9.75 7.23 11.02
N SER A 80 -9.99 7.68 12.26
CA SER A 80 -10.18 9.11 12.55
C SER A 80 -8.94 9.93 12.16
N ALA A 81 -7.73 9.41 12.42
CA ALA A 81 -6.50 10.08 12.03
C ALA A 81 -6.28 10.04 10.51
N GLY A 82 -6.64 8.94 9.84
CA GLY A 82 -6.62 8.80 8.38
C GLY A 82 -7.42 9.90 7.69
N ILE A 83 -8.67 10.12 8.11
CA ILE A 83 -9.53 11.20 7.57
C ILE A 83 -8.84 12.56 7.60
N TRP A 84 -8.17 12.90 8.72
CA TRP A 84 -7.47 14.19 8.83
C TRP A 84 -6.21 14.24 7.98
N PHE A 85 -5.51 13.13 7.86
CA PHE A 85 -4.29 13.01 7.06
C PHE A 85 -4.59 13.16 5.57
N GLU A 86 -5.57 12.43 5.04
CA GLU A 86 -6.06 12.55 3.66
C GLU A 86 -6.51 13.97 3.35
N ASN A 87 -7.25 14.60 4.27
CA ASN A 87 -7.64 16.01 4.12
C ASN A 87 -6.44 16.98 4.09
N ILE A 88 -5.37 16.72 4.85
CA ILE A 88 -4.14 17.53 4.78
C ILE A 88 -3.46 17.34 3.42
N LEU A 89 -3.38 16.11 2.91
CA LEU A 89 -2.80 15.81 1.59
C LEU A 89 -3.60 16.47 0.47
N ASN A 90 -4.93 16.37 0.50
CA ASN A 90 -5.84 17.03 -0.45
C ASN A 90 -5.60 18.53 -0.51
N GLN A 91 -5.51 19.20 0.65
CA GLN A 91 -5.19 20.63 0.70
C GLN A 91 -3.81 20.93 0.11
N ALA A 92 -2.79 20.11 0.40
CA ALA A 92 -1.45 20.32 -0.11
C ALA A 92 -1.37 20.09 -1.64
N LEU A 93 -2.05 19.07 -2.17
CA LEU A 93 -2.16 18.78 -3.61
C LEU A 93 -2.90 19.91 -4.35
N LEU A 94 -4.05 20.34 -3.85
CA LEU A 94 -4.82 21.45 -4.43
C LEU A 94 -4.00 22.76 -4.49
N ARG A 95 -3.24 23.06 -3.43
CA ARG A 95 -2.34 24.23 -3.42
C ARG A 95 -1.21 24.10 -4.42
N LYS A 96 -0.67 22.90 -4.59
CA LYS A 96 0.44 22.64 -5.51
C LYS A 96 0.00 22.76 -6.98
N MET A 97 -1.22 22.29 -7.29
CA MET A 97 -1.82 22.37 -8.62
C MET A 97 -1.88 23.81 -9.16
N MET A 98 -2.06 24.82 -8.29
CA MET A 98 -2.06 26.24 -8.69
C MET A 98 -0.76 26.71 -9.37
N HIS A 99 0.29 25.90 -9.32
CA HIS A 99 1.61 26.18 -9.90
C HIS A 99 2.03 25.13 -10.94
N GLN A 100 1.11 24.30 -11.42
CA GLN A 100 1.37 23.25 -12.40
C GLN A 100 0.57 23.47 -13.68
N ASP A 101 1.06 22.89 -14.77
CA ASP A 101 0.31 22.81 -16.03
C ASP A 101 -0.93 21.93 -15.83
N PRO A 102 -2.15 22.47 -16.00
CA PRO A 102 -3.39 21.71 -15.83
C PRO A 102 -3.59 20.62 -16.88
N THR A 103 -2.86 20.66 -18.01
CA THR A 103 -2.96 19.68 -19.10
C THR A 103 -2.01 18.50 -18.95
N ALA A 104 -1.04 18.59 -18.02
CA ALA A 104 -0.04 17.56 -17.83
C ALA A 104 -0.62 16.29 -17.19
N SER A 105 -0.20 15.12 -17.67
CA SER A 105 -0.64 13.82 -17.13
C SER A 105 -0.33 13.65 -15.63
N THR A 106 0.75 14.27 -15.14
CA THR A 106 1.06 14.31 -13.71
C THR A 106 0.04 15.08 -12.90
N THR A 107 -0.53 16.15 -13.46
CA THR A 107 -1.56 16.95 -12.79
C THR A 107 -2.90 16.21 -12.81
N HIS A 108 -3.25 15.57 -13.92
CA HIS A 108 -4.43 14.69 -13.98
C HIS A 108 -4.35 13.52 -13.00
N TYR A 109 -3.15 12.93 -12.84
CA TYR A 109 -2.96 11.86 -11.87
C TYR A 109 -3.11 12.37 -10.43
N GLU A 110 -2.55 13.53 -10.09
CA GLU A 110 -2.73 14.15 -8.77
C GLU A 110 -4.20 14.49 -8.45
N LEU A 111 -5.00 14.84 -9.47
CA LEU A 111 -6.46 14.99 -9.33
C LEU A 111 -7.18 13.66 -9.15
N THR A 112 -6.63 12.58 -9.72
CA THR A 112 -7.15 11.22 -9.50
C THR A 112 -6.88 10.77 -8.07
N GLU A 113 -5.67 11.00 -7.55
CA GLU A 113 -5.32 10.75 -6.14
C GLU A 113 -6.27 11.53 -5.23
N LEU A 114 -6.47 12.83 -5.46
CA LEU A 114 -7.44 13.66 -4.73
C LEU A 114 -8.84 13.02 -4.69
N GLY A 115 -9.28 12.45 -5.81
CA GLY A 115 -10.54 11.74 -5.89
C GLY A 115 -10.57 10.46 -5.05
N ASP A 116 -9.53 9.63 -5.15
CA ASP A 116 -9.37 8.40 -4.34
C ASP A 116 -9.39 8.76 -2.84
N GLU A 117 -8.65 9.79 -2.42
CA GLU A 117 -8.63 10.22 -1.00
C GLU A 117 -9.98 10.71 -0.49
N THR A 118 -10.76 11.45 -1.29
CA THR A 118 -12.11 11.84 -0.85
C THR A 118 -13.02 10.63 -0.64
N ARG A 119 -12.84 9.55 -1.42
CA ARG A 119 -13.58 8.30 -1.26
C ARG A 119 -13.09 7.54 -0.02
N HIS A 120 -11.79 7.50 0.25
CA HIS A 120 -11.25 6.95 1.49
C HIS A 120 -11.81 7.64 2.73
N MET A 121 -11.85 8.97 2.75
CA MET A 121 -12.43 9.75 3.86
C MET A 121 -13.89 9.36 4.13
N VAL A 122 -14.70 9.21 3.07
CA VAL A 122 -16.09 8.76 3.17
C VAL A 122 -16.16 7.33 3.71
N MET A 123 -15.34 6.43 3.18
CA MET A 123 -15.26 5.04 3.60
C MET A 123 -14.93 4.91 5.08
N PHE A 124 -13.93 5.66 5.56
CA PHE A 124 -13.52 5.69 6.97
C PHE A 124 -14.63 6.26 7.86
N GLY A 125 -15.30 7.32 7.42
CA GLY A 125 -16.44 7.89 8.13
C GLY A 125 -17.59 6.88 8.28
N LYS A 126 -17.96 6.17 7.21
CA LYS A 126 -18.99 5.12 7.24
C LYS A 126 -18.58 3.95 8.13
N ALA A 127 -17.32 3.54 8.11
CA ALA A 127 -16.81 2.48 8.99
C ALA A 127 -16.89 2.87 10.46
N ILE A 128 -16.49 4.08 10.84
CA ILE A 128 -16.61 4.56 12.22
C ILE A 128 -18.08 4.56 12.66
N ALA A 129 -18.99 5.02 11.80
CA ALA A 129 -20.43 5.01 12.08
C ALA A 129 -20.98 3.58 12.25
N LYS A 130 -20.65 2.66 11.33
CA LYS A 130 -21.08 1.25 11.37
C LYS A 130 -20.61 0.54 12.63
N VAL A 131 -19.38 0.82 13.07
CA VAL A 131 -18.78 0.26 14.28
C VAL A 131 -19.37 0.85 15.57
N GLY A 132 -20.20 1.90 15.47
CA GLY A 132 -20.89 2.51 16.62
C GLY A 132 -19.92 3.15 17.61
N ALA A 133 -18.83 3.75 17.13
CA ALA A 133 -17.81 4.37 17.97
C ALA A 133 -17.72 5.88 17.75
N GLU A 134 -17.43 6.61 18.81
CA GLU A 134 -17.18 8.05 18.71
C GLU A 134 -15.83 8.34 18.02
N PRO A 135 -15.78 9.11 16.91
CA PRO A 135 -14.53 9.46 16.26
C PRO A 135 -13.60 10.23 17.19
N VAL A 136 -12.29 10.02 17.07
CA VAL A 136 -11.29 10.75 17.86
C VAL A 136 -11.05 12.11 17.20
N ARG A 137 -11.42 13.18 17.89
CA ARG A 137 -11.28 14.55 17.38
C ARG A 137 -10.02 15.23 17.95
N PRO A 138 -9.25 15.95 17.13
CA PRO A 138 -8.12 16.74 17.61
C PRO A 138 -8.62 17.90 18.49
N ARG A 139 -7.84 18.19 19.54
CA ARG A 139 -8.01 19.37 20.42
C ARG A 139 -7.72 20.65 19.66
N LEU A 140 -8.14 21.80 20.18
CA LEU A 140 -7.97 23.10 19.51
C LEU A 140 -6.52 23.37 19.07
N TYR A 141 -5.54 23.19 19.96
CA TYR A 141 -4.13 23.40 19.61
C TYR A 141 -3.64 22.42 18.52
N GLN A 142 -4.14 21.18 18.50
CA GLN A 142 -3.82 20.21 17.47
C GLN A 142 -4.43 20.62 16.13
N ARG A 143 -5.66 21.14 16.13
CA ARG A 143 -6.32 21.67 14.92
C ARG A 143 -5.54 22.84 14.34
N ILE A 144 -5.03 23.74 15.17
CA ILE A 144 -4.18 24.86 14.72
C ILE A 144 -2.93 24.31 14.01
N ILE A 145 -2.26 23.32 14.60
CA ILE A 145 -1.08 22.68 13.99
C ILE A 145 -1.44 22.00 12.66
N ILE A 146 -2.49 21.17 12.66
CA ILE A 146 -2.99 20.41 11.49
C ILE A 146 -3.30 21.36 10.33
N ASN A 147 -3.99 22.48 10.57
CA ASN A 147 -4.30 23.46 9.53
C ASN A 147 -3.07 24.24 9.03
N GLY A 148 -1.99 24.26 9.80
CA GLY A 148 -0.70 24.82 9.38
C GLY A 148 0.12 23.88 8.48
N LEU A 149 -0.07 22.56 8.58
CA LEU A 149 0.74 21.58 7.85
C LEU A 149 0.70 21.69 6.32
N PRO A 150 -0.45 21.96 5.66
CA PRO A 150 -0.50 22.15 4.21
C PRO A 150 0.41 23.27 3.68
N PHE A 151 0.75 24.26 4.52
CA PHE A 151 1.69 25.33 4.14
C PHE A 151 3.15 24.88 4.17
N ILE A 152 3.46 23.86 4.96
CA ILE A 152 4.80 23.26 5.09
C ILE A 152 4.98 22.13 4.07
N PHE A 153 3.91 21.37 3.78
CA PHE A 153 3.92 20.22 2.87
C PHE A 153 3.97 20.67 1.41
N ARG A 154 5.17 21.09 0.97
CA ARG A 154 5.46 21.51 -0.40
C ARG A 154 6.65 20.77 -0.97
N GLY A 155 6.66 20.55 -2.28
CA GLY A 155 7.76 19.90 -2.99
C GLY A 155 8.12 18.54 -2.38
N SER A 156 9.40 18.30 -2.10
CA SER A 156 9.86 17.04 -1.52
C SER A 156 9.37 16.79 -0.08
N VAL A 157 8.97 17.82 0.67
CA VAL A 157 8.41 17.64 2.02
C VAL A 157 7.02 17.00 1.94
N LEU A 158 6.20 17.41 0.97
CA LEU A 158 4.90 16.79 0.71
C LEU A 158 5.05 15.29 0.45
N TRP A 159 5.91 14.90 -0.49
CA TRP A 159 6.08 13.50 -0.85
C TRP A 159 6.64 12.65 0.30
N VAL A 160 7.57 13.20 1.09
CA VAL A 160 8.07 12.52 2.28
C VAL A 160 6.97 12.36 3.34
N ALA A 161 6.15 13.40 3.54
CA ALA A 161 5.03 13.33 4.48
C ALA A 161 3.95 12.33 4.03
N ALA A 162 3.62 12.31 2.74
CA ALA A 162 2.72 11.34 2.14
C ALA A 162 3.23 9.91 2.38
N LEU A 163 4.48 9.61 1.99
CA LEU A 163 5.07 8.27 2.20
C LEU A 163 5.11 7.84 3.67
N ILE A 164 5.38 8.78 4.59
CA ILE A 164 5.38 8.47 6.03
C ILE A 164 3.98 8.08 6.51
N GLY A 165 2.93 8.72 6.00
CA GLY A 165 1.56 8.32 6.28
C GLY A 165 1.23 6.99 5.62
N GLU A 166 1.25 6.97 4.28
CA GLU A 166 0.72 5.86 3.49
C GLU A 166 1.47 4.55 3.73
N GLU A 167 2.79 4.57 3.77
CA GLU A 167 3.56 3.32 3.77
C GLU A 167 3.55 2.63 5.16
N ILE A 168 3.47 3.42 6.23
CA ILE A 168 3.32 2.88 7.60
C ILE A 168 1.92 2.29 7.77
N PHE A 169 0.89 2.91 7.20
CA PHE A 169 -0.46 2.36 7.22
C PHE A 169 -0.57 1.13 6.31
N ASP A 170 -0.09 1.17 5.07
CA ASP A 170 -0.08 0.05 4.12
C ASP A 170 0.54 -1.21 4.74
N SER A 171 1.71 -1.08 5.39
CA SER A 171 2.36 -2.23 6.02
C SER A 171 1.56 -2.81 7.19
N LEU A 172 0.87 -1.97 7.97
CA LEU A 172 -0.03 -2.45 9.02
C LEU A 172 -1.26 -3.14 8.39
N GLN A 173 -1.86 -2.54 7.37
CA GLN A 173 -3.06 -3.05 6.69
C GLN A 173 -2.82 -4.39 6.00
N ARG A 174 -1.64 -4.59 5.37
CA ARG A 174 -1.26 -5.88 4.76
C ARG A 174 -1.20 -7.02 5.77
N GLN A 175 -0.85 -6.74 7.03
CA GLN A 175 -0.86 -7.74 8.09
C GLN A 175 -2.29 -8.12 8.55
N MET A 176 -3.31 -7.39 8.09
CA MET A 176 -4.71 -7.50 8.50
C MET A 176 -5.62 -8.18 7.48
N MET A 177 -5.28 -8.16 6.19
CA MET A 177 -6.23 -8.53 5.11
C MET A 177 -6.71 -9.98 5.16
N ASP A 178 -5.88 -10.89 5.65
CA ASP A 178 -6.14 -12.34 5.63
C ASP A 178 -6.32 -12.95 7.02
N ASP A 179 -6.58 -12.12 8.03
CA ASP A 179 -6.77 -12.59 9.41
C ASP A 179 -8.22 -13.07 9.64
N PRO A 180 -8.45 -14.36 9.96
CA PRO A 180 -9.80 -14.93 10.07
C PRO A 180 -10.60 -14.36 11.25
N GLU A 181 -9.93 -13.79 12.26
CA GLU A 181 -10.57 -13.19 13.43
C GLU A 181 -11.04 -11.75 13.18
N LEU A 182 -10.74 -11.17 12.01
CA LEU A 182 -11.11 -9.81 11.65
C LEU A 182 -12.53 -9.73 11.06
N GLN A 183 -13.26 -8.65 11.38
CA GLN A 183 -14.53 -8.33 10.74
C GLN A 183 -14.40 -8.33 9.20
N PRO A 184 -15.26 -9.05 8.45
CA PRO A 184 -15.21 -9.07 6.98
C PRO A 184 -15.29 -7.68 6.34
N MET A 185 -16.13 -6.79 6.91
CA MET A 185 -16.23 -5.40 6.45
C MET A 185 -14.89 -4.65 6.61
N VAL A 186 -14.15 -4.89 7.70
CA VAL A 186 -12.83 -4.27 7.90
C VAL A 186 -11.82 -4.84 6.90
N GLN A 187 -11.82 -6.16 6.66
CA GLN A 187 -10.95 -6.77 5.64
C GLN A 187 -11.19 -6.16 4.26
N ARG A 188 -12.46 -6.02 3.84
CA ARG A 188 -12.82 -5.42 2.55
C ARG A 188 -12.39 -3.96 2.47
N LEU A 189 -12.63 -3.17 3.52
CA LEU A 189 -12.19 -1.78 3.62
C LEU A 189 -10.67 -1.65 3.45
N MET A 190 -9.89 -2.47 4.17
CA MET A 190 -8.43 -2.43 4.09
C MET A 190 -7.93 -2.87 2.71
N ARG A 191 -8.55 -3.87 2.08
CA ARG A 191 -8.20 -4.34 0.73
C ARG A 191 -8.41 -3.27 -0.33
N ILE A 192 -9.52 -2.53 -0.25
CA ILE A 192 -9.81 -1.39 -1.13
C ILE A 192 -8.71 -0.33 -0.95
N HIS A 193 -8.53 0.16 0.27
CA HIS A 193 -7.57 1.21 0.58
C HIS A 193 -6.14 0.86 0.15
N VAL A 194 -5.63 -0.33 0.52
CA VAL A 194 -4.28 -0.78 0.14
C VAL A 194 -4.10 -0.87 -1.37
N THR A 195 -5.13 -1.27 -2.11
CA THR A 195 -5.05 -1.39 -3.57
C THR A 195 -4.92 -0.02 -4.25
N GLU A 196 -5.58 1.01 -3.69
CA GLU A 196 -5.54 2.38 -4.19
C GLU A 196 -4.21 3.06 -3.75
N GLU A 197 -3.85 2.94 -2.47
CA GLU A 197 -2.61 3.52 -1.92
C GLU A 197 -1.32 2.98 -2.50
N ALA A 198 -1.31 1.72 -2.97
CA ALA A 198 -0.15 1.16 -3.65
C ALA A 198 0.28 2.01 -4.86
N ARG A 199 -0.67 2.68 -5.53
CA ARG A 199 -0.39 3.59 -6.64
C ARG A 199 0.16 4.93 -6.16
N HIS A 200 -0.42 5.49 -5.09
CA HIS A 200 0.02 6.75 -4.47
C HIS A 200 1.45 6.65 -3.96
N ILE A 201 1.78 5.56 -3.26
CA ILE A 201 3.14 5.26 -2.78
C ILE A 201 4.12 5.20 -3.95
N GLN A 202 3.76 4.50 -5.03
CA GLN A 202 4.61 4.39 -6.23
C GLN A 202 4.87 5.75 -6.88
N PHE A 203 3.86 6.61 -6.99
CA PHE A 203 4.00 7.96 -7.52
C PHE A 203 4.85 8.87 -6.64
N ALA A 204 4.64 8.82 -5.32
CA ALA A 204 5.44 9.58 -4.38
C ALA A 204 6.92 9.12 -4.38
N ARG A 205 7.18 7.81 -4.47
CA ARG A 205 8.54 7.25 -4.57
C ARG A 205 9.27 7.69 -5.85
N ASP A 206 8.64 7.58 -7.03
CA ASP A 206 9.21 8.07 -8.29
C ASP A 206 9.51 9.57 -8.19
N GLY A 207 8.55 10.34 -7.66
CA GLY A 207 8.69 11.77 -7.48
C GLY A 207 9.83 12.16 -6.55
N LEU A 208 10.10 11.40 -5.49
CA LEU A 208 11.18 11.66 -4.57
C LEU A 208 12.53 11.25 -5.16
N ARG A 209 12.64 10.07 -5.78
CA ARG A 209 13.88 9.55 -6.39
C ARG A 209 14.43 10.50 -7.46
N LYS A 210 13.57 11.04 -8.33
CA LYS A 210 13.98 12.02 -9.36
C LYS A 210 14.40 13.37 -8.75
N ARG A 211 13.74 13.83 -7.68
CA ARG A 211 14.04 15.14 -7.05
C ARG A 211 15.27 15.11 -6.17
N THR A 212 15.60 13.98 -5.53
CA THR A 212 16.78 13.89 -4.66
C THR A 212 18.09 13.94 -5.44
N GLN A 213 18.11 13.50 -6.70
CA GLN A 213 19.28 13.54 -7.58
C GLN A 213 19.80 14.97 -7.81
N SER A 214 18.91 15.95 -7.97
CA SER A 214 19.28 17.37 -8.16
C SER A 214 19.20 18.21 -6.87
N MET A 215 19.01 17.58 -5.71
CA MET A 215 18.79 18.28 -4.45
C MET A 215 20.10 18.78 -3.81
N SER A 216 20.11 20.05 -3.39
CA SER A 216 21.25 20.61 -2.64
C SER A 216 21.47 19.88 -1.30
N ARG A 217 22.73 19.81 -0.85
CA ARG A 217 23.13 19.11 0.39
C ARG A 217 22.39 19.62 1.62
N TRP A 218 22.18 20.94 1.72
CA TRP A 218 21.45 21.56 2.82
C TRP A 218 19.97 21.16 2.84
N LYS A 219 19.32 21.19 1.67
CA LYS A 219 17.92 20.78 1.55
C LYS A 219 17.75 19.30 1.86
N ARG A 220 18.69 18.46 1.39
CA ARG A 220 18.71 17.02 1.72
C ARG A 220 18.88 16.78 3.22
N PHE A 221 19.79 17.50 3.87
CA PHE A 221 19.96 17.41 5.32
C PHE A 221 18.70 17.82 6.07
N TRP A 222 18.06 18.93 5.71
CA TRP A 222 16.84 19.41 6.36
C TRP A 222 15.68 18.42 6.21
N ILE A 223 15.35 18.04 4.98
CA ILE A 223 14.26 17.09 4.68
C ILE A 223 14.56 15.73 5.30
N GLY A 224 15.83 15.31 5.21
CA GLY A 224 16.29 14.03 5.73
C GLY A 224 16.25 13.92 7.25
N ASN A 225 16.15 15.04 7.97
CA ASN A 225 16.00 15.04 9.43
C ASN A 225 14.57 15.38 9.89
N LEU A 226 13.84 16.19 9.12
CA LEU A 226 12.47 16.60 9.43
C LEU A 226 11.52 15.41 9.55
N ASN A 227 11.71 14.37 8.73
CA ASN A 227 10.86 13.17 8.77
C ASN A 227 10.86 12.46 10.14
N GLY A 228 11.87 12.67 10.99
CA GLY A 228 11.88 12.12 12.35
C GLY A 228 10.66 12.52 13.18
N ALA A 229 10.03 13.67 12.89
CA ALA A 229 8.80 14.10 13.54
C ALA A 229 7.65 13.08 13.38
N GLY A 230 7.64 12.33 12.27
CA GLY A 230 6.68 11.24 12.03
C GLY A 230 6.72 10.18 13.13
N GLY A 231 7.90 9.84 13.65
CA GLY A 231 8.03 8.85 14.73
C GLY A 231 7.36 9.29 16.02
N LEU A 232 7.46 10.57 16.37
CA LEU A 232 6.77 11.12 17.54
C LEU A 232 5.26 11.09 17.36
N PHE A 233 4.79 11.46 16.15
CA PHE A 233 3.38 11.43 15.79
C PHE A 233 2.81 10.01 15.85
N PHE A 234 3.40 9.02 15.19
CA PHE A 234 2.89 7.66 15.19
C PHE A 234 2.98 6.99 16.56
N ARG A 235 4.04 7.26 17.35
CA ARG A 235 4.10 6.82 18.75
C ARG A 235 2.97 7.43 19.57
N PHE A 236 2.58 8.68 19.30
CA PHE A 236 1.42 9.29 19.94
C PHE A 236 0.12 8.62 19.49
N LEU A 237 -0.09 8.52 18.17
CA LEU A 237 -1.30 8.00 17.53
C LEU A 237 -1.62 6.59 18.00
N PHE A 238 -0.68 5.66 17.89
CA PHE A 238 -0.90 4.24 18.22
C PHE A 238 -0.98 3.94 19.72
N THR A 239 -0.71 4.92 20.57
CA THR A 239 -0.82 4.76 22.02
C THR A 239 -1.63 5.90 22.62
N ASN A 240 -2.65 6.36 21.89
CA ASN A 240 -3.48 7.46 22.34
C ASN A 240 -4.25 7.03 23.59
N LYS A 241 -4.25 7.87 24.63
CA LYS A 241 -4.89 7.53 25.91
C LYS A 241 -6.39 7.30 25.77
N VAL A 242 -7.02 7.96 24.79
CA VAL A 242 -8.47 7.88 24.57
C VAL A 242 -8.92 6.44 24.28
N GLN A 243 -8.14 5.68 23.49
CA GLN A 243 -8.53 4.31 23.13
C GLN A 243 -8.59 3.39 24.36
N TYR A 244 -7.65 3.52 25.30
CA TYR A 244 -7.66 2.74 26.55
C TYR A 244 -8.74 3.20 27.52
N ALA A 245 -8.93 4.52 27.66
CA ALA A 245 -9.90 5.09 28.58
C ALA A 245 -11.34 4.67 28.23
N ARG A 246 -11.65 4.54 26.94
CA ARG A 246 -12.98 4.14 26.45
C ARG A 246 -13.31 2.67 26.72
N VAL A 247 -12.29 1.82 26.83
CA VAL A 247 -12.44 0.40 27.25
C VAL A 247 -12.66 0.30 28.77
N GLY A 248 -12.37 1.36 29.53
CA GLY A 248 -12.42 1.35 31.00
C GLY A 248 -11.07 1.07 31.67
N LEU A 249 -9.98 0.98 30.91
CA LEU A 249 -8.63 0.72 31.44
C LEU A 249 -7.99 2.00 32.04
N ASP A 250 -7.02 1.84 32.95
CA ASP A 250 -6.12 2.94 33.31
C ASP A 250 -5.29 3.33 32.09
N ALA A 251 -5.73 4.40 31.41
CA ALA A 251 -5.13 4.87 30.18
C ALA A 251 -3.66 5.29 30.31
N ARG A 252 -3.18 5.67 31.51
CA ARG A 252 -1.77 5.98 31.72
C ARG A 252 -0.96 4.71 31.88
N ALA A 253 -1.44 3.74 32.65
CA ALA A 253 -0.78 2.45 32.82
C ALA A 253 -0.75 1.64 31.52
N ALA A 254 -1.90 1.48 30.86
CA ALA A 254 -2.04 0.79 29.58
C ALA A 254 -1.10 1.39 28.52
N ARG A 255 -1.07 2.72 28.39
CA ARG A 255 -0.16 3.41 27.46
C ARG A 255 1.31 3.13 27.77
N ARG A 256 1.71 3.15 29.04
CA ARG A 256 3.11 2.84 29.43
C ARG A 256 3.45 1.40 29.05
N MET A 257 2.55 0.47 29.31
CA MET A 257 2.73 -0.94 28.98
C MET A 257 2.84 -1.16 27.46
N ALA A 258 1.90 -0.62 26.68
CA ALA A 258 1.93 -0.67 25.21
C ALA A 258 3.24 -0.13 24.61
N ARG A 259 3.76 0.99 25.15
CA ARG A 259 5.03 1.59 24.70
C ARG A 259 6.27 0.79 25.06
N ASN A 260 6.17 -0.05 26.09
CA ASN A 260 7.28 -0.86 26.56
C ASN A 260 7.24 -2.28 25.98
N SER A 261 6.08 -2.73 25.50
CA SER A 261 5.88 -4.04 24.85
C SER A 261 6.92 -4.32 23.76
N ALA A 262 7.58 -5.46 23.88
CA ALA A 262 8.55 -5.95 22.90
C ALA A 262 7.86 -6.27 21.57
N HIS A 263 6.71 -6.96 21.63
CA HIS A 263 5.88 -7.28 20.48
C HIS A 263 5.45 -6.03 19.72
N ARG A 264 5.02 -4.98 20.45
CA ARG A 264 4.59 -3.74 19.81
C ARG A 264 5.73 -3.03 19.08
N LYS A 265 6.93 -2.99 19.68
CA LYS A 265 8.12 -2.45 19.03
C LYS A 265 8.50 -3.25 17.79
N GLN A 266 8.44 -4.58 17.85
CA GLN A 266 8.72 -5.42 16.69
C GLN A 266 7.74 -5.14 15.54
N THR A 267 6.43 -5.06 15.84
CA THR A 267 5.40 -4.72 14.85
C THR A 267 5.67 -3.36 14.19
N GLN A 268 6.08 -2.36 14.97
CA GLN A 268 6.43 -1.02 14.46
C GLN A 268 7.70 -1.02 13.61
N ILE A 269 8.73 -1.77 14.02
CA ILE A 269 9.98 -1.90 13.27
C ILE A 269 9.73 -2.58 11.93
N SER A 270 9.02 -3.71 11.94
CA SER A 270 8.65 -4.44 10.72
C SER A 270 7.80 -3.56 9.79
N GLY A 271 6.83 -2.83 10.34
CA GLY A 271 5.97 -1.93 9.58
C GLY A 271 6.70 -0.75 8.92
N PHE A 272 7.74 -0.23 9.57
CA PHE A 272 8.52 0.90 9.05
C PHE A 272 9.71 0.49 8.17
N ALA A 273 10.10 -0.79 8.15
CA ALA A 273 11.29 -1.25 7.47
C ALA A 273 11.33 -0.92 5.96
N PRO A 274 10.24 -1.12 5.17
CA PRO A 274 10.25 -0.76 3.75
C PRO A 274 10.48 0.73 3.51
N LEU A 275 9.82 1.59 4.29
CA LEU A 275 9.97 3.03 4.19
C LEU A 275 11.36 3.48 4.64
N ALA A 276 11.90 2.90 5.71
CA ALA A 276 13.24 3.17 6.18
C ALA A 276 14.30 2.83 5.12
N ALA A 277 14.15 1.69 4.44
CA ALA A 277 15.02 1.26 3.36
C ALA A 277 14.98 2.25 2.19
N PHE A 278 13.78 2.66 1.77
CA PHE A 278 13.61 3.66 0.71
C PHE A 278 14.20 5.03 1.09
N LEU A 279 13.91 5.54 2.29
CA LEU A 279 14.48 6.80 2.78
C LEU A 279 16.00 6.74 2.89
N GLN A 280 16.57 5.58 3.23
CA GLN A 280 18.01 5.35 3.20
C GLN A 280 18.57 5.40 1.77
N GLU A 281 17.94 4.68 0.83
CA GLU A 281 18.31 4.63 -0.59
C GLU A 281 18.40 6.04 -1.19
N VAL A 282 17.38 6.88 -0.96
CA VAL A 282 17.34 8.24 -1.53
C VAL A 282 18.09 9.29 -0.70
N GLY A 283 18.77 8.88 0.38
CA GLY A 283 19.58 9.75 1.24
C GLY A 283 18.78 10.71 2.12
N LEU A 284 17.53 10.37 2.45
CA LEU A 284 16.62 11.14 3.29
C LEU A 284 16.35 10.52 4.67
N LEU A 285 17.13 9.50 5.08
CA LEU A 285 17.17 9.03 6.47
C LEU A 285 18.38 9.61 7.21
N GLY A 286 18.28 10.90 7.56
CA GLY A 286 19.32 11.66 8.25
C GLY A 286 19.59 11.18 9.69
N PRO A 287 20.70 11.63 10.29
CA PRO A 287 21.14 11.14 11.61
C PRO A 287 20.18 11.51 12.75
N ILE A 288 19.57 12.70 12.70
CA ILE A 288 18.59 13.15 13.71
C ILE A 288 17.29 12.37 13.51
N ALA A 289 16.81 12.24 12.28
CA ALA A 289 15.63 11.43 11.98
C ALA A 289 15.79 10.00 12.49
N ARG A 290 16.92 9.34 12.17
CA ARG A 290 17.23 7.98 12.66
C ARG A 290 17.16 7.88 14.18
N ARG A 291 17.74 8.87 14.88
CA ARG A 291 17.70 8.92 16.35
C ARG A 291 16.27 9.05 16.88
N VAL A 292 15.45 9.89 16.26
CA VAL A 292 14.05 10.10 16.68
C VAL A 292 13.19 8.88 16.38
N TRP A 293 13.31 8.26 15.21
CA TRP A 293 12.61 7.02 14.85
C TRP A 293 12.98 5.86 15.79
N ARG A 294 14.27 5.71 16.12
CA ARG A 294 14.75 4.71 17.11
C ARG A 294 14.17 4.97 18.50
N ARG A 295 14.22 6.21 19.00
CA ARG A 295 13.60 6.58 20.28
C ARG A 295 12.09 6.36 20.29
N SER A 296 11.47 6.46 19.12
CA SER A 296 10.02 6.30 18.97
C SER A 296 9.59 4.83 18.95
N GLY A 297 10.49 3.91 18.60
CA GLY A 297 10.24 2.46 18.57
C GLY A 297 10.12 1.87 17.16
N PHE A 298 10.45 2.62 16.12
CA PHE A 298 10.30 2.22 14.71
C PHE A 298 11.60 1.77 14.04
N LEU A 299 12.74 1.97 14.70
CA LEU A 299 14.04 1.44 14.25
C LEU A 299 14.67 0.62 15.36
N PRO A 300 15.40 -0.45 15.02
CA PRO A 300 16.06 -1.27 16.02
C PRO A 300 17.17 -0.51 16.75
N ALA A 301 17.41 -0.91 18.00
CA ALA A 301 18.42 -0.30 18.87
C ALA A 301 19.84 -0.58 18.36
N THR A 302 20.08 -1.81 17.93
CA THR A 302 21.26 -2.27 17.19
C THR A 302 20.87 -2.45 15.72
N VAL A 303 21.71 -1.97 14.80
CA VAL A 303 21.62 -2.39 13.40
C VAL A 303 22.16 -3.82 13.40
N PRO A 304 21.37 -4.88 13.12
CA PRO A 304 21.98 -6.15 12.80
C PRO A 304 22.99 -5.87 11.69
N ALA A 305 24.23 -6.36 11.82
CA ALA A 305 25.19 -6.32 10.72
C ALA A 305 24.41 -6.70 9.47
N ALA A 306 24.48 -5.86 8.43
CA ALA A 306 23.73 -6.08 7.22
C ALA A 306 23.92 -7.55 6.84
N GLN A 307 22.90 -8.36 7.07
CA GLN A 307 22.66 -9.46 6.16
C GLN A 307 22.57 -8.70 4.86
N ARG A 308 23.61 -8.86 4.04
CA ARG A 308 23.43 -8.74 2.61
C ARG A 308 22.20 -9.61 2.40
N LEU A 309 21.06 -8.95 2.24
CA LEU A 309 20.10 -9.41 1.27
C LEU A 309 21.01 -9.65 0.08
N ASP A 310 21.22 -10.92 -0.26
CA ASP A 310 21.79 -11.24 -1.55
C ASP A 310 21.12 -10.28 -2.54
N GLU A 311 21.91 -9.73 -3.44
CA GLU A 311 21.41 -9.11 -4.66
C GLU A 311 20.73 -10.22 -5.48
N GLY A 312 19.66 -10.78 -4.95
CA GLY A 312 18.59 -11.37 -5.71
C GLY A 312 17.82 -10.18 -6.24
N ASP A 313 17.73 -10.11 -7.56
CA ASP A 313 16.93 -9.15 -8.30
C ASP A 313 15.51 -9.13 -7.74
N GLY A 314 15.31 -8.27 -6.74
CA GLY A 314 14.03 -8.08 -6.07
C GLY A 314 13.13 -7.32 -7.03
N GLU A 315 12.55 -8.05 -7.99
CA GLU A 315 11.28 -7.67 -8.56
C GLU A 315 10.37 -7.27 -7.41
N PHE A 316 9.91 -6.02 -7.43
CA PHE A 316 8.78 -5.61 -6.62
C PHE A 316 7.69 -6.65 -6.85
N GLY A 317 7.41 -7.44 -5.82
CA GLY A 317 6.33 -8.43 -5.84
C GLY A 317 5.03 -7.73 -6.17
N THR A 318 4.70 -7.71 -7.46
CA THR A 318 3.34 -7.58 -7.91
C THR A 318 2.65 -8.84 -7.45
N PHE A 319 1.74 -8.73 -6.49
CA PHE A 319 0.69 -9.74 -6.34
C PHE A 319 -0.09 -9.73 -7.66
N ILE A 320 0.34 -10.57 -8.59
CA ILE A 320 -0.50 -11.10 -9.65
C ILE A 320 -0.82 -12.52 -9.18
N GLU A 321 -1.80 -12.63 -8.28
CA GLU A 321 -2.65 -13.82 -8.39
C GLU A 321 -3.28 -13.72 -9.79
N ASP A 322 -3.23 -14.83 -10.55
CA ASP A 322 -3.52 -14.98 -11.99
C ASP A 322 -2.31 -15.08 -12.93
N VAL A 323 -1.15 -15.60 -12.47
CA VAL A 323 -0.06 -16.06 -13.35
C VAL A 323 0.08 -17.58 -13.27
N TYR A 324 -0.12 -18.26 -14.39
CA TYR A 324 0.22 -19.66 -14.56
C TYR A 324 1.64 -19.77 -15.15
N ASP A 325 2.54 -20.47 -14.47
CA ASP A 325 3.86 -20.84 -15.00
C ASP A 325 4.03 -22.35 -14.86
N GLY A 326 4.02 -23.05 -15.99
CA GLY A 326 3.95 -24.50 -15.97
C GLY A 326 3.95 -25.15 -17.35
N PRO A 327 3.86 -26.48 -17.40
CA PRO A 327 3.80 -27.24 -18.65
C PRO A 327 2.46 -27.03 -19.36
N ALA A 328 2.49 -26.80 -20.67
CA ALA A 328 1.33 -26.72 -21.53
C ALA A 328 1.57 -27.47 -22.84
N THR A 329 0.50 -27.74 -23.57
CA THR A 329 0.59 -28.21 -24.96
C THR A 329 0.15 -27.09 -25.89
N VAL A 330 1.04 -26.62 -26.76
CA VAL A 330 0.76 -25.58 -27.76
C VAL A 330 0.79 -26.22 -29.15
N ASN A 331 -0.35 -26.23 -29.86
CA ASN A 331 -0.53 -26.91 -31.15
C ASN A 331 0.00 -28.37 -31.16
N GLY A 332 -0.26 -29.11 -30.07
CA GLY A 332 0.16 -30.51 -29.93
C GLY A 332 1.62 -30.72 -29.47
N ARG A 333 2.39 -29.66 -29.23
CA ARG A 333 3.77 -29.75 -28.71
C ARG A 333 3.82 -29.44 -27.22
N ALA A 334 4.49 -30.30 -26.45
CA ALA A 334 4.72 -30.09 -25.03
C ALA A 334 5.78 -28.99 -24.84
N VAL A 335 5.40 -27.91 -24.15
CA VAL A 335 6.22 -26.71 -23.94
C VAL A 335 6.01 -26.18 -22.53
N ARG A 336 6.92 -25.32 -22.05
CA ARG A 336 6.67 -24.51 -20.85
C ARG A 336 6.09 -23.18 -21.26
N VAL A 337 5.06 -22.72 -20.55
CA VAL A 337 4.46 -21.40 -20.76
C VAL A 337 4.40 -20.61 -19.47
N ARG A 338 4.42 -19.28 -19.61
CA ARG A 338 4.01 -18.37 -18.54
C ARG A 338 2.89 -17.50 -19.07
N LEU A 339 1.68 -17.71 -18.56
CA LEU A 339 0.45 -17.05 -18.99
C LEU A 339 -0.12 -16.23 -17.86
N THR A 340 -0.74 -15.11 -18.20
CA THR A 340 -1.56 -14.31 -17.29
C THR A 340 -2.81 -13.86 -18.02
N GLY A 341 -3.86 -13.55 -17.28
CA GLY A 341 -5.07 -13.03 -17.89
C GLY A 341 -5.93 -12.24 -16.93
N HIS A 342 -6.95 -11.61 -17.47
CA HIS A 342 -7.92 -10.80 -16.75
C HIS A 342 -9.24 -10.81 -17.48
N LEU A 343 -10.35 -10.63 -16.76
CA LEU A 343 -11.64 -10.35 -17.38
C LEU A 343 -11.63 -8.90 -17.89
N ASP A 344 -11.86 -8.70 -19.18
CA ASP A 344 -12.04 -7.37 -19.77
C ASP A 344 -13.52 -6.98 -19.66
N PRO A 345 -13.85 -5.93 -18.89
CA PRO A 345 -15.24 -5.52 -18.67
C PRO A 345 -15.87 -4.78 -19.86
N ILE A 346 -15.09 -4.39 -20.88
CA ILE A 346 -15.62 -3.72 -22.09
C ILE A 346 -16.31 -4.73 -23.00
N ASP A 347 -15.73 -5.92 -23.16
CA ASP A 347 -16.30 -6.99 -23.99
C ASP A 347 -16.79 -8.21 -23.20
N GLY A 348 -16.60 -8.21 -21.88
CA GLY A 348 -17.04 -9.27 -20.96
C GLY A 348 -16.27 -10.58 -21.10
N LYS A 349 -15.13 -10.60 -21.81
CA LYS A 349 -14.35 -11.81 -22.09
C LYS A 349 -13.09 -11.86 -21.22
N TYR A 350 -12.60 -13.07 -20.93
CA TYR A 350 -11.31 -13.22 -20.27
C TYR A 350 -10.19 -13.11 -21.31
N HIS A 351 -9.38 -12.06 -21.23
CA HIS A 351 -8.22 -11.84 -22.08
C HIS A 351 -6.97 -12.35 -21.39
N TRP A 352 -6.25 -13.22 -22.08
CA TRP A 352 -5.03 -13.82 -21.58
C TRP A 352 -3.90 -13.63 -22.58
N GLN A 353 -2.68 -13.57 -22.06
CA GLN A 353 -1.47 -13.48 -22.86
C GLN A 353 -0.30 -14.11 -22.12
N GLY A 354 0.75 -14.45 -22.86
CA GLY A 354 1.98 -14.87 -22.24
C GLY A 354 3.00 -15.46 -23.19
N THR A 355 4.07 -15.95 -22.58
CA THR A 355 5.26 -16.43 -23.28
C THR A 355 5.23 -17.94 -23.38
N VAL A 356 5.51 -18.46 -24.57
CA VAL A 356 5.90 -19.86 -24.79
C VAL A 356 7.42 -19.93 -24.83
N PHE A 357 8.01 -20.72 -23.94
CA PHE A 357 9.45 -20.93 -23.83
C PHE A 357 9.91 -22.10 -24.70
N ASP A 358 9.66 -21.98 -26.00
CA ASP A 358 10.08 -22.94 -27.03
C ASP A 358 10.55 -22.17 -28.27
N GLU A 359 11.52 -22.71 -29.00
CA GLU A 359 12.06 -22.08 -30.20
C GLU A 359 11.32 -22.56 -31.44
N LEU A 360 10.62 -21.63 -32.10
CA LEU A 360 10.09 -21.87 -33.44
C LEU A 360 11.12 -21.42 -34.47
N THR A 361 11.37 -22.24 -35.49
CA THR A 361 12.25 -21.90 -36.62
C THR A 361 11.70 -20.74 -37.46
N GLU A 362 10.38 -20.62 -37.56
CA GLU A 362 9.65 -19.52 -38.22
C GLU A 362 8.56 -18.94 -37.31
N THR A 363 8.18 -17.67 -37.49
CA THR A 363 7.06 -17.07 -36.74
C THR A 363 5.75 -17.50 -37.39
N PRO A 364 4.92 -18.35 -36.76
CA PRO A 364 3.70 -18.84 -37.39
C PRO A 364 2.69 -17.69 -37.52
N ARG A 365 2.00 -17.62 -38.66
CA ARG A 365 0.85 -16.74 -38.85
C ARG A 365 -0.42 -17.58 -38.72
N GLY A 366 -1.32 -17.22 -37.81
CA GLY A 366 -2.60 -17.92 -37.66
C GLY A 366 -3.06 -18.07 -36.20
N ALA A 367 -4.08 -18.91 -36.01
CA ALA A 367 -4.58 -19.28 -34.70
C ALA A 367 -3.62 -20.25 -33.98
N VAL A 368 -3.58 -20.18 -32.66
CA VAL A 368 -2.83 -21.10 -31.79
C VAL A 368 -3.77 -21.74 -30.79
N THR A 369 -3.65 -23.06 -30.61
CA THR A 369 -4.39 -23.80 -29.58
C THR A 369 -3.47 -24.05 -28.40
N VAL A 370 -3.88 -23.62 -27.21
CA VAL A 370 -3.16 -23.80 -25.95
C VAL A 370 -3.96 -24.74 -25.07
N THR A 371 -3.33 -25.80 -24.55
CA THR A 371 -3.95 -26.78 -23.67
C THR A 371 -3.18 -26.91 -22.36
N ILE A 372 -3.86 -26.69 -21.23
CA ILE A 372 -3.33 -26.89 -19.87
C ILE A 372 -4.34 -27.71 -19.08
N ASP A 373 -3.87 -28.78 -18.42
CA ASP A 373 -4.71 -29.65 -17.57
C ASP A 373 -6.02 -30.12 -18.25
N GLY A 374 -5.95 -30.37 -19.56
CA GLY A 374 -7.09 -30.81 -20.39
C GLY A 374 -8.02 -29.69 -20.89
N ASN A 375 -7.78 -28.42 -20.53
CA ASN A 375 -8.55 -27.27 -21.04
C ASN A 375 -7.86 -26.68 -22.27
N SER A 376 -8.50 -26.77 -23.44
CA SER A 376 -7.98 -26.23 -24.70
C SER A 376 -8.67 -24.91 -25.08
N VAL A 377 -7.88 -23.86 -25.36
CA VAL A 377 -8.38 -22.55 -25.79
C VAL A 377 -7.68 -22.06 -27.06
N GLN A 378 -8.37 -21.24 -27.85
CA GLN A 378 -7.83 -20.62 -29.06
C GLN A 378 -7.26 -19.22 -28.77
N GLY A 379 -6.14 -18.91 -29.39
CA GLY A 379 -5.48 -17.61 -29.34
C GLY A 379 -4.81 -17.25 -30.67
N LYS A 380 -3.95 -16.25 -30.64
CA LYS A 380 -3.14 -15.75 -31.76
C LYS A 380 -1.70 -15.54 -31.31
N TYR A 381 -0.77 -15.64 -32.26
CA TYR A 381 0.61 -15.21 -32.07
C TYR A 381 0.66 -13.67 -32.03
N ALA A 382 1.39 -13.11 -31.06
CA ALA A 382 1.52 -11.67 -30.89
C ALA A 382 2.89 -11.14 -31.38
N GLU A 383 4.00 -11.70 -30.89
CA GLU A 383 5.37 -11.24 -31.22
C GLU A 383 6.43 -12.31 -30.89
N ARG A 384 7.61 -12.26 -31.52
CA ARG A 384 8.74 -13.16 -31.21
C ARG A 384 9.69 -12.46 -30.22
N SER A 385 10.08 -13.16 -29.16
CA SER A 385 11.04 -12.62 -28.18
C SER A 385 12.46 -12.65 -28.75
N GLN A 386 13.23 -11.57 -28.56
CA GLN A 386 14.65 -11.52 -28.97
C GLN A 386 15.56 -12.44 -28.14
N GLN A 387 15.06 -13.04 -27.06
CA GLN A 387 15.81 -13.94 -26.16
C GLN A 387 15.41 -15.41 -26.32
N GLY A 388 14.73 -15.78 -27.40
CA GLY A 388 14.10 -17.10 -27.57
C GLY A 388 12.67 -17.12 -27.01
N GLY A 389 11.82 -17.99 -27.56
CA GLY A 389 10.38 -18.02 -27.27
C GLY A 389 9.52 -17.07 -28.10
N TYR A 390 8.21 -17.19 -27.95
CA TYR A 390 7.22 -16.37 -28.66
C TYR A 390 6.00 -16.04 -27.78
N GLN A 391 5.36 -14.92 -28.08
CA GLN A 391 4.18 -14.42 -27.37
C GLN A 391 2.90 -14.94 -28.03
N ILE A 392 1.96 -15.33 -27.18
CA ILE A 392 0.61 -15.74 -27.56
C ILE A 392 -0.41 -14.97 -26.72
N ALA A 393 -1.56 -14.67 -27.31
CA ALA A 393 -2.67 -14.00 -26.63
C ALA A 393 -4.02 -14.51 -27.12
N GLY A 394 -5.04 -14.51 -26.27
CA GLY A 394 -6.39 -14.92 -26.63
C GLY A 394 -7.44 -14.25 -25.78
N ALA A 395 -8.71 -14.38 -26.18
CA ALA A 395 -9.86 -13.83 -25.47
C ALA A 395 -10.97 -14.87 -25.42
N GLY A 396 -11.66 -14.99 -24.28
CA GLY A 396 -12.74 -15.95 -24.09
C GLY A 396 -12.60 -16.71 -22.77
N SER A 397 -12.39 -18.02 -22.84
CA SER A 397 -12.18 -18.88 -21.66
C SER A 397 -10.72 -18.84 -21.19
N PRO A 398 -10.45 -18.91 -19.86
CA PRO A 398 -9.10 -18.93 -19.34
C PRO A 398 -8.40 -20.26 -19.70
N PRO A 399 -7.11 -20.22 -20.09
CA PRO A 399 -6.35 -21.43 -20.43
C PRO A 399 -6.04 -22.31 -19.21
N PHE A 400 -6.03 -21.74 -18.00
CA PHE A 400 -5.65 -22.40 -16.75
C PHE A 400 -6.73 -22.16 -15.69
N ARG A 401 -6.79 -23.04 -14.67
CA ARG A 401 -7.66 -22.85 -13.51
C ARG A 401 -6.97 -21.95 -12.48
N PHE A 402 -7.75 -21.10 -11.82
CA PHE A 402 -7.28 -20.31 -10.68
C PHE A 402 -7.01 -21.26 -9.50
N ALA A 403 -5.87 -21.10 -8.83
CA ALA A 403 -5.46 -21.91 -7.68
C ALA A 403 -6.14 -21.42 -6.40
#